data_AF-A0A2N5ZNU4-F1
#
_entry.id   AF-A0A2N5ZNU4-F1
#
_cell.length_a   1.000
_cell.length_b   1.000
_cell.length_c   1.000
_cell.angle_alpha   90.00
_cell.angle_beta   90.00
_cell.angle_gamma   90.00
#
_symmetry.space_group_name_H-M   'P 1'
#
loop_
_entity.id
_entity.type
_entity.pdbx_description
1 polymer ?
#
loop_
_entity_poly.entity_id
_entity_poly.type
_entity_poly.pdbx_seq_one_letter_code
_entity_poly.pdbx_strand_id
1 'polypeptide(L)'
;RTKYYDTSYFRMYYEHQNGKLNRYKVRERRYEETNIEFLEIKFKSNKKRTLKSRITKSINDGIFSKKEIEFLNYKSPFSSEELQVKLLNTFNRITLCNDTERITVDFNLKFEGINGTKSRLNSLAIIEVKQSKYSINSNIVKILKKHQIRPCSFSKYCIGATMVYPNLKSNSLKSKFLLINKLSA
;
A
#
# COMPACT_ATOMS: atom_id res chain seq x y z
N ARG A 1 2.35 -11.51 3.21
CA ARG A 1 1.46 -11.18 2.04
C ARG A 1 0.45 -10.05 2.33
N THR A 2 -0.11 -9.37 1.32
CA THR A 2 -1.21 -8.37 1.48
C THR A 2 -2.27 -8.53 0.39
N LYS A 3 -3.56 -8.54 0.77
CA LYS A 3 -4.71 -8.48 -0.12
C LYS A 3 -5.31 -7.07 -0.04
N TYR A 4 -5.48 -6.40 -1.18
CA TYR A 4 -6.17 -5.12 -1.25
C TYR A 4 -7.60 -5.31 -1.72
N TYR A 5 -8.52 -4.68 -1.00
CA TYR A 5 -9.93 -4.64 -1.33
C TYR A 5 -10.27 -3.30 -1.99
N ASP A 6 -11.23 -3.35 -2.91
CA ASP A 6 -11.86 -2.18 -3.52
C ASP A 6 -13.27 -2.58 -3.97
N THR A 7 -14.04 -1.61 -4.45
CA THR A 7 -15.34 -1.90 -5.05
C THR A 7 -15.20 -2.56 -6.41
N SER A 8 -16.30 -3.13 -6.93
CA SER A 8 -16.35 -3.65 -8.31
C SER A 8 -15.83 -2.64 -9.34
N TYR A 9 -16.14 -1.36 -9.14
CA TYR A 9 -15.75 -0.22 -9.97
C TYR A 9 -14.45 0.48 -9.57
N PHE A 10 -13.61 -0.11 -8.71
CA PHE A 10 -12.31 0.46 -8.31
C PHE A 10 -12.41 1.87 -7.68
N ARG A 11 -13.45 2.13 -6.88
CA ARG A 11 -13.72 3.45 -6.30
C ARG A 11 -12.52 4.01 -5.51
N MET A 12 -11.87 3.22 -4.66
CA MET A 12 -10.72 3.67 -3.86
C MET A 12 -9.49 3.95 -4.73
N TYR A 13 -9.28 3.16 -5.78
CA TYR A 13 -8.26 3.45 -6.79
C TYR A 13 -8.51 4.80 -7.47
N TYR A 14 -9.72 5.02 -7.99
CA TYR A 14 -10.06 6.26 -8.70
C TYR A 14 -10.04 7.48 -7.78
N GLU A 15 -10.48 7.36 -6.52
CA GLU A 15 -10.33 8.42 -5.52
C GLU A 15 -8.87 8.79 -5.30
N HIS A 16 -7.97 7.80 -5.21
CA HIS A 16 -6.53 8.07 -5.14
C HIS A 16 -6.01 8.75 -6.40
N GLN A 17 -6.41 8.22 -7.56
CA GLN A 17 -5.92 8.66 -8.86
C GLN A 17 -6.33 10.08 -9.19
N ASN A 18 -7.57 10.43 -8.85
CA ASN A 18 -8.15 11.76 -9.00
C ASN A 18 -7.75 12.72 -7.86
N GLY A 19 -6.88 12.30 -6.94
CA GLY A 19 -6.37 13.14 -5.87
C GLY A 19 -7.40 13.50 -4.77
N LYS A 20 -8.54 12.80 -4.69
CA LYS A 20 -9.61 13.08 -3.72
C LYS A 20 -9.06 13.14 -2.31
N LEU A 21 -9.32 14.25 -1.63
CA LEU A 21 -8.71 14.58 -0.34
C LEU A 21 -9.06 13.55 0.76
N ASN A 22 -10.35 13.31 0.95
CA ASN A 22 -10.88 12.22 1.78
C ASN A 22 -10.94 10.96 0.94
N ARG A 23 -10.20 9.92 1.33
CA ARG A 23 -10.16 8.64 0.60
C ARG A 23 -9.68 7.50 1.48
N TYR A 24 -10.13 6.29 1.14
CA TYR A 24 -9.87 5.09 1.93
C TYR A 24 -9.01 4.08 1.16
N LYS A 25 -8.41 3.15 1.89
CA LYS A 25 -7.86 1.89 1.39
C LYS A 25 -8.15 0.80 2.40
N VAL A 26 -8.73 -0.29 1.95
CA VAL A 26 -8.98 -1.48 2.77
C VAL A 26 -8.02 -2.59 2.34
N ARG A 27 -7.42 -3.27 3.31
CA ARG A 27 -6.50 -4.37 3.04
C ARG A 27 -6.44 -5.38 4.16
N GLU A 28 -6.19 -6.62 3.79
CA GLU A 28 -5.77 -7.66 4.71
C GLU A 28 -4.26 -7.84 4.60
N ARG A 29 -3.60 -7.96 5.75
CA ARG A 29 -2.15 -8.18 5.80
C ARG A 29 -1.82 -9.35 6.72
N ARG A 30 -1.30 -10.41 6.11
CA ARG A 30 -0.75 -11.58 6.79
C ARG A 30 0.76 -11.47 6.94
N TYR A 31 1.21 -11.63 8.17
CA TYR A 31 2.61 -11.74 8.55
C TYR A 31 2.97 -13.23 8.56
N GLU A 32 3.88 -13.65 7.68
CA GLU A 32 4.19 -15.08 7.50
C GLU A 32 4.96 -15.65 8.69
N GLU A 33 5.91 -14.90 9.24
CA GLU A 33 6.72 -15.30 10.40
C GLU A 33 5.89 -15.58 11.67
N THR A 34 4.85 -14.78 11.92
CA THR A 34 4.01 -14.90 13.12
C THR A 34 2.67 -15.57 12.85
N ASN A 35 2.36 -15.84 11.58
CA ASN A 35 1.05 -16.30 11.11
C ASN A 35 -0.14 -15.42 11.57
N ILE A 36 0.09 -14.14 11.90
CA ILE A 36 -0.96 -13.21 12.31
C ILE A 36 -1.50 -12.46 11.09
N GLU A 37 -2.82 -12.35 11.00
CA GLU A 37 -3.51 -11.56 9.98
C GLU A 37 -4.27 -10.38 10.58
N PHE A 38 -4.24 -9.25 9.88
CA PHE A 38 -4.99 -8.06 10.25
C PHE A 38 -5.84 -7.57 9.09
N LEU A 39 -7.09 -7.19 9.39
CA LEU A 39 -7.87 -6.32 8.54
C LEU A 39 -7.52 -4.87 8.88
N GLU A 40 -7.07 -4.11 7.88
CA GLU A 40 -6.58 -2.74 8.05
C GLU A 40 -7.32 -1.77 7.14
N ILE A 41 -7.72 -0.63 7.71
CA ILE A 41 -8.31 0.49 6.98
C ILE A 41 -7.37 1.69 7.12
N LYS A 42 -7.02 2.29 5.98
CA LYS A 42 -6.27 3.54 5.91
C LYS A 42 -7.18 4.63 5.37
N PHE A 43 -7.50 5.60 6.22
CA PHE A 43 -8.23 6.80 5.81
C PHE A 43 -7.26 7.97 5.67
N LYS A 44 -7.19 8.59 4.50
CA LYS A 44 -6.52 9.87 4.31
C LYS A 44 -7.55 10.99 4.37
N SER A 45 -7.34 11.96 5.25
CA SER A 45 -8.23 13.12 5.39
C SER A 45 -7.80 14.29 4.52
N ASN A 46 -8.71 15.24 4.36
CA ASN A 46 -8.47 16.53 3.70
C ASN A 46 -7.36 17.38 4.33
N LYS A 47 -7.06 17.17 5.62
CA LYS A 47 -5.89 17.75 6.31
C LYS A 47 -4.58 17.02 5.97
N LYS A 48 -4.56 16.20 4.91
CA LYS A 48 -3.43 15.38 4.43
C LYS A 48 -2.88 14.36 5.46
N ARG A 49 -3.58 14.14 6.57
CA ARG A 49 -3.22 13.14 7.59
C ARG A 49 -3.77 11.77 7.21
N THR A 50 -3.03 10.71 7.52
CA THR A 50 -3.50 9.32 7.31
C THR A 50 -3.73 8.67 8.66
N LEU A 51 -4.97 8.26 8.92
CA LEU A 51 -5.37 7.48 10.08
C LEU A 51 -5.40 6.01 9.68
N LYS A 52 -4.78 5.15 10.49
CA LYS A 52 -4.78 3.70 10.29
C LYS A 52 -5.53 3.06 11.45
N SER A 53 -6.56 2.29 11.13
CA SER A 53 -7.26 1.42 12.08
C SER A 53 -7.07 -0.02 11.66
N ARG A 54 -7.00 -0.94 12.62
CA ARG A 54 -6.90 -2.38 12.34
C ARG A 54 -7.52 -3.22 13.44
N ILE A 55 -7.95 -4.42 13.08
CA ILE A 55 -8.30 -5.50 14.00
C ILE A 55 -7.57 -6.77 13.57
N THR A 56 -7.38 -7.70 14.51
CA THR A 56 -6.96 -9.07 14.15
C THR A 56 -8.07 -9.73 13.34
N LYS A 57 -7.68 -10.45 12.29
CA LYS A 57 -8.59 -11.22 11.45
C LYS A 57 -8.49 -12.70 11.84
N SER A 58 -9.63 -13.37 11.96
CA SER A 58 -9.65 -14.82 12.06
C SER A 58 -9.24 -15.41 10.71
N ILE A 59 -8.47 -16.50 10.70
CA ILE A 59 -8.04 -17.16 9.45
C ILE A 59 -9.25 -17.88 8.85
N ASN A 60 -10.08 -17.15 8.11
CA ASN A 60 -11.20 -17.66 7.34
C ASN A 60 -11.08 -17.16 5.90
N ASP A 61 -11.22 -18.06 4.94
CA ASP A 61 -11.00 -17.77 3.52
C ASP A 61 -12.10 -16.90 2.93
N GLY A 62 -11.85 -15.58 2.91
CA GLY A 62 -12.52 -14.63 2.02
C GLY A 62 -13.88 -14.10 2.49
N ILE A 63 -14.43 -14.62 3.59
CA ILE A 63 -15.66 -14.10 4.20
C ILE A 63 -15.29 -13.22 5.40
N PHE A 64 -15.88 -12.03 5.46
CA PHE A 64 -15.74 -11.17 6.64
C PHE A 64 -16.56 -11.73 7.80
N SER A 65 -15.94 -11.89 8.97
CA SER A 65 -16.68 -12.22 10.20
C SER A 65 -17.60 -11.07 10.62
N LYS A 66 -18.61 -11.32 11.46
CA LYS A 66 -19.50 -10.27 12.00
C LYS A 66 -18.72 -9.09 12.59
N LYS A 67 -17.67 -9.37 13.36
CA LYS A 67 -16.77 -8.38 13.95
C LYS A 67 -16.02 -7.56 12.89
N GLU A 68 -15.61 -8.19 11.79
CA GLU A 68 -14.94 -7.51 10.67
C GLU A 68 -15.91 -6.61 9.91
N ILE A 69 -17.15 -7.05 9.71
CA ILE A 69 -18.22 -6.26 9.09
C ILE A 69 -18.52 -5.02 9.94
N GLU A 70 -18.72 -5.20 11.26
CA GLU A 70 -18.92 -4.08 12.20
C GLU A 70 -17.75 -3.09 12.16
N PHE A 71 -16.52 -3.59 12.10
CA PHE A 71 -15.33 -2.75 11.98
C PHE A 71 -15.27 -1.97 10.66
N LEU A 72 -15.62 -2.60 9.52
CA LEU A 72 -15.68 -1.96 8.20
C LEU A 72 -16.71 -0.83 8.17
N ASN A 73 -17.93 -1.12 8.63
CA ASN A 73 -19.04 -0.18 8.67
C ASN A 73 -18.74 1.00 9.60
N TYR A 74 -18.04 0.76 10.71
CA TYR A 74 -17.67 1.83 11.64
C TYR A 74 -16.51 2.71 11.15
N LYS A 75 -15.55 2.15 10.40
CA LYS A 75 -14.31 2.85 10.03
C LYS A 75 -14.25 3.31 8.59
N SER A 76 -15.23 2.98 7.76
CA SER A 76 -15.26 3.34 6.35
C SER A 76 -16.69 3.43 5.82
N PRO A 77 -16.92 4.16 4.70
CA PRO A 77 -18.23 4.26 4.08
C PRO A 77 -18.55 3.07 3.16
N PHE A 78 -17.80 1.98 3.25
CA PHE A 78 -17.93 0.81 2.37
C PHE A 78 -18.49 -0.36 3.16
N SER A 79 -19.50 -1.01 2.63
CA SER A 79 -20.03 -2.24 3.22
C SER A 79 -19.18 -3.45 2.81
N SER A 80 -19.33 -4.56 3.54
CA SER A 80 -18.66 -5.83 3.19
C SER A 80 -19.05 -6.33 1.80
N GLU A 81 -20.29 -6.11 1.38
CA GLU A 81 -20.85 -6.59 0.12
C GLU A 81 -20.30 -5.81 -1.08
N GLU A 82 -19.93 -4.55 -0.90
CA GLU A 82 -19.29 -3.74 -1.94
C GLU A 82 -17.83 -4.16 -2.18
N LEU A 83 -17.17 -4.73 -1.17
CA LEU A 83 -15.73 -4.96 -1.17
C LEU A 83 -15.37 -6.34 -1.71
N GLN A 84 -14.48 -6.33 -2.71
CA GLN A 84 -13.86 -7.54 -3.23
C GLN A 84 -12.35 -7.38 -3.30
N VAL A 85 -11.63 -8.50 -3.19
CA VAL A 85 -10.18 -8.49 -3.44
C VAL A 85 -9.95 -8.04 -4.87
N LYS A 86 -9.08 -7.04 -5.07
CA LYS A 86 -8.67 -6.56 -6.40
C LYS A 86 -7.20 -6.77 -6.70
N LEU A 87 -6.36 -6.81 -5.67
CA LEU A 87 -4.92 -6.91 -5.85
C LEU A 87 -4.27 -7.70 -4.72
N LEU A 88 -3.53 -8.73 -5.09
CA LEU A 88 -2.58 -9.39 -4.22
C LEU A 88 -1.21 -8.74 -4.37
N ASN A 89 -0.54 -8.48 -3.25
CA ASN A 89 0.81 -7.95 -3.22
C ASN A 89 1.70 -8.73 -2.26
N THR A 90 2.88 -9.12 -2.74
CA THR A 90 3.94 -9.76 -1.95
C THR A 90 5.27 -9.05 -2.17
N PHE A 91 6.14 -9.13 -1.18
CA PHE A 91 7.49 -8.54 -1.20
C PHE A 91 8.30 -9.13 -0.03
N ASN A 92 9.62 -9.05 -0.14
CA ASN A 92 10.53 -9.25 0.98
C ASN A 92 10.78 -7.92 1.68
N ARG A 93 10.96 -7.93 3.01
CA ARG A 93 11.18 -6.72 3.81
C ARG A 93 12.36 -6.88 4.74
N ILE A 94 13.27 -5.92 4.68
CA ILE A 94 14.23 -5.66 5.78
C ILE A 94 13.67 -4.52 6.62
N THR A 95 13.72 -4.65 7.94
CA THR A 95 13.38 -3.57 8.88
C THR A 95 14.58 -3.25 9.74
N LEU A 96 15.01 -1.99 9.73
CA LEU A 96 16.04 -1.46 10.63
C LEU A 96 15.36 -0.46 11.57
N CYS A 97 15.67 -0.49 12.86
CA CYS A 97 15.05 0.40 13.83
C CYS A 97 16.07 0.83 14.90
N ASN A 98 16.00 2.08 15.31
CA ASN A 98 16.60 2.61 16.52
C ASN A 98 15.56 3.50 17.25
N ASP A 99 15.97 4.20 18.30
CA ASP A 99 15.07 5.02 19.13
C ASP A 99 14.42 6.20 18.37
N THR A 100 15.05 6.66 17.29
CA THR A 100 14.64 7.86 16.56
C THR A 100 14.04 7.59 15.19
N GLU A 101 14.41 6.46 14.57
CA GLU A 101 14.06 6.13 13.20
C GLU A 101 13.74 4.65 13.01
N ARG A 102 12.76 4.40 12.14
CA ARG A 102 12.45 3.08 11.60
C ARG A 102 12.48 3.11 10.09
N ILE A 103 13.29 2.24 9.52
CA ILE A 103 13.50 2.10 8.07
C ILE A 103 12.93 0.75 7.65
N THR A 104 12.16 0.72 6.57
CA THR A 104 11.77 -0.52 5.92
C THR A 104 12.18 -0.50 4.46
N VAL A 105 12.85 -1.56 4.02
CA VAL A 105 13.26 -1.76 2.63
C VAL A 105 12.42 -2.90 2.07
N ASP A 106 11.49 -2.58 1.18
CA ASP A 106 10.66 -3.56 0.48
C ASP A 106 11.23 -3.84 -0.90
N PHE A 107 11.52 -5.10 -1.23
CA PHE A 107 12.06 -5.52 -2.51
C PHE A 107 11.36 -6.78 -3.02
N ASN A 108 11.65 -7.19 -4.26
CA ASN A 108 10.95 -8.30 -4.94
C ASN A 108 9.43 -8.11 -4.94
N LEU A 109 8.96 -6.90 -5.26
CA LEU A 109 7.54 -6.60 -5.29
C LEU A 109 6.86 -7.37 -6.42
N LYS A 110 5.89 -8.18 -6.06
CA LYS A 110 5.00 -8.88 -7.00
C LYS A 110 3.56 -8.41 -6.79
N PHE A 111 2.83 -8.36 -7.89
CA PHE A 111 1.44 -7.94 -7.98
C PHE A 111 0.67 -8.97 -8.78
N GLU A 112 -0.52 -9.30 -8.33
CA GLU A 112 -1.42 -10.22 -9.02
C GLU A 112 -2.84 -9.69 -8.92
N GLY A 113 -3.47 -9.48 -10.08
CA GLY A 113 -4.88 -9.15 -10.20
C GLY A 113 -5.75 -10.39 -10.04
N ILE A 114 -7.02 -10.20 -9.70
CA ILE A 114 -7.99 -11.30 -9.65
C ILE A 114 -8.31 -11.88 -11.03
N ASN A 115 -7.98 -11.15 -12.10
CA ASN A 115 -8.01 -11.62 -13.48
C ASN A 115 -6.84 -12.58 -13.82
N GLY A 116 -5.98 -12.91 -12.86
CA GLY A 116 -4.81 -13.76 -13.07
C GLY A 116 -3.59 -13.04 -13.65
N THR A 117 -3.71 -11.77 -14.04
CA THR A 117 -2.58 -10.97 -14.54
C THR A 117 -1.56 -10.76 -13.44
N LYS A 118 -0.30 -11.09 -13.73
CA LYS A 118 0.83 -10.96 -12.80
C LYS A 118 1.80 -9.89 -13.29
N SER A 119 2.37 -9.15 -12.36
CA SER A 119 3.41 -8.17 -12.65
C SER A 119 4.42 -8.12 -11.50
N ARG A 120 5.62 -7.63 -11.79
CA ARG A 120 6.69 -7.50 -10.80
C ARG A 120 7.50 -6.22 -11.04
N LEU A 121 8.02 -5.66 -9.97
CA LEU A 121 9.05 -4.61 -10.05
C LEU A 121 10.39 -5.28 -9.73
N ASN A 122 11.15 -5.58 -10.77
CA ASN A 122 12.49 -6.15 -10.67
C ASN A 122 13.51 -5.06 -10.36
N SER A 123 14.60 -5.44 -9.68
CA SER A 123 15.77 -4.56 -9.46
C SER A 123 15.46 -3.23 -8.76
N LEU A 124 14.31 -3.14 -8.09
CA LEU A 124 13.89 -1.97 -7.35
C LEU A 124 13.57 -2.32 -5.90
N ALA A 125 13.92 -1.38 -5.02
CA ALA A 125 13.53 -1.40 -3.63
C ALA A 125 12.78 -0.12 -3.27
N ILE A 126 11.79 -0.24 -2.38
CA ILE A 126 11.09 0.89 -1.79
C ILE A 126 11.61 1.05 -0.36
N ILE A 127 12.30 2.16 -0.13
CA ILE A 127 12.79 2.54 1.19
C ILE A 127 11.77 3.50 1.81
N GLU A 128 11.15 3.09 2.91
CA GLU A 128 10.28 3.94 3.73
C GLU A 128 11.03 4.27 5.03
N VAL A 129 11.27 5.56 5.26
CA VAL A 129 11.87 6.08 6.49
C VAL A 129 10.78 6.73 7.34
N LYS A 130 10.68 6.32 8.61
CA LYS A 130 9.82 6.94 9.61
C LYS A 130 10.67 7.51 10.73
N GLN A 131 10.37 8.74 11.11
CA GLN A 131 11.07 9.46 12.17
C GLN A 131 10.03 9.93 13.19
N SER A 132 10.39 9.98 14.47
CA SER A 132 9.55 10.56 15.53
C SER A 132 9.28 12.05 15.27
N LYS A 133 10.33 12.78 14.90
CA LYS A 133 10.29 14.13 14.35
C LYS A 133 11.08 14.15 13.04
N TYR A 134 10.50 14.75 12.00
CA TYR A 134 11.19 14.86 10.73
C TYR A 134 12.51 15.62 10.90
N SER A 135 13.61 15.03 10.45
CA SER A 135 14.94 15.63 10.50
C SER A 135 15.69 15.32 9.21
N ILE A 136 16.06 16.37 8.48
CA ILE A 136 16.91 16.24 7.29
C ILE A 136 18.35 15.80 7.66
N ASN A 137 18.71 15.93 8.93
CA ASN A 137 20.03 15.66 9.44
C ASN A 137 20.22 14.23 9.95
N SER A 138 19.19 13.38 9.86
CA SER A 138 19.35 11.99 10.28
C SER A 138 20.30 11.21 9.38
N ASN A 139 20.92 10.19 9.96
CA ASN A 139 21.94 9.39 9.28
C ASN A 139 21.41 8.78 7.98
N ILE A 140 20.21 8.18 8.01
CA ILE A 140 19.64 7.58 6.81
C ILE A 140 19.30 8.61 5.75
N VAL A 141 18.74 9.77 6.11
CA VAL A 141 18.38 10.81 5.13
C VAL A 141 19.64 11.39 4.48
N LYS A 142 20.72 11.59 5.25
CA LYS A 142 22.03 12.02 4.70
C LYS A 142 22.60 10.99 3.73
N ILE A 143 22.57 9.70 4.08
CA ILE A 143 23.06 8.62 3.22
C ILE A 143 22.26 8.58 1.91
N LEU A 144 20.92 8.57 1.99
CA LEU A 144 20.06 8.56 0.81
C LEU A 144 20.33 9.77 -0.09
N LYS A 145 20.50 10.97 0.49
CA LYS A 145 20.83 12.19 -0.24
C LYS A 145 22.20 12.10 -0.92
N LYS A 146 23.22 11.55 -0.25
CA LYS A 146 24.58 11.33 -0.83
C LYS A 146 24.52 10.42 -2.05
N HIS A 147 23.67 9.39 -2.02
CA HIS A 147 23.43 8.49 -3.15
C HIS A 147 22.39 9.04 -4.15
N GLN A 148 22.01 10.32 -4.05
CA GLN A 148 21.05 10.99 -4.93
C GLN A 148 19.65 10.34 -4.95
N ILE A 149 19.32 9.56 -3.92
CA ILE A 149 18.01 8.93 -3.75
C ILE A 149 17.06 9.98 -3.17
N ARG A 150 16.16 10.49 -4.01
CA ARG A 150 15.20 11.52 -3.64
C ARG A 150 13.87 10.91 -3.18
N PRO A 151 13.18 11.52 -2.20
CA PRO A 151 11.88 11.04 -1.74
C PRO A 151 10.84 11.16 -2.85
N CYS A 152 9.98 10.14 -2.97
CA CYS A 152 8.81 10.18 -3.85
C CYS A 152 7.60 9.52 -3.19
N SER A 153 6.39 9.85 -3.66
CA SER A 153 5.16 9.21 -3.17
C SER A 153 4.91 7.90 -3.89
N PHE A 154 4.82 6.80 -3.15
CA PHE A 154 4.59 5.49 -3.73
C PHE A 154 3.41 4.77 -3.07
N SER A 155 2.46 4.32 -3.89
CA SER A 155 1.33 3.51 -3.43
C SER A 155 1.40 2.14 -4.09
N LYS A 156 1.78 1.12 -3.31
CA LYS A 156 1.79 -0.29 -3.78
C LYS A 156 0.46 -0.71 -4.42
N TYR A 157 -0.67 -0.29 -3.85
CA TYR A 157 -2.00 -0.58 -4.43
C TYR A 157 -2.16 0.03 -5.83
N CYS A 158 -2.14 1.36 -5.95
CA CYS A 158 -2.35 2.04 -7.23
C CYS A 158 -1.31 1.69 -8.30
N ILE A 159 -0.03 1.54 -7.94
CA ILE A 159 1.01 1.11 -8.89
C ILE A 159 0.72 -0.33 -9.34
N GLY A 160 0.51 -1.26 -8.40
CA GLY A 160 0.22 -2.65 -8.72
C GLY A 160 -1.05 -2.80 -9.54
N ALA A 161 -2.15 -2.17 -9.15
CA ALA A 161 -3.42 -2.19 -9.88
C ALA A 161 -3.26 -1.69 -11.32
N THR A 162 -2.50 -0.62 -11.55
CA THR A 162 -2.24 -0.12 -12.91
C THR A 162 -1.41 -1.11 -13.74
N MET A 163 -0.49 -1.84 -13.11
CA MET A 163 0.32 -2.85 -13.81
C MET A 163 -0.48 -4.09 -14.21
N VAL A 164 -1.47 -4.51 -13.39
CA VAL A 164 -2.26 -5.74 -13.65
C VAL A 164 -3.62 -5.48 -14.34
N TYR A 165 -4.08 -4.22 -14.36
CA TYR A 165 -5.29 -3.78 -15.07
C TYR A 165 -4.94 -2.59 -16.00
N PRO A 166 -4.49 -2.86 -17.24
CA PRO A 166 -3.96 -1.83 -18.14
C PRO A 166 -4.99 -0.76 -18.54
N ASN A 167 -6.29 -1.08 -18.47
CA ASN A 167 -7.38 -0.16 -18.82
C ASN A 167 -7.70 0.86 -17.71
N LEU A 168 -7.07 0.78 -16.54
CA LEU A 168 -7.29 1.77 -15.48
C LEU A 168 -6.62 3.11 -15.81
N LYS A 169 -7.32 4.21 -15.51
CA LYS A 169 -6.80 5.57 -15.64
C LYS A 169 -5.48 5.73 -14.86
N SER A 170 -4.38 6.02 -15.56
CA SER A 170 -3.04 6.04 -14.96
C SER A 170 -2.29 7.38 -15.07
N ASN A 171 -2.93 8.42 -15.61
CA ASN A 171 -2.32 9.73 -15.89
C ASN A 171 -1.53 10.35 -14.72
N SER A 172 -2.06 10.36 -13.48
CA SER A 172 -1.34 10.93 -12.32
C SER A 172 -0.20 10.04 -11.79
N LEU A 173 -0.05 8.83 -12.31
CA LEU A 173 1.04 7.89 -12.02
C LEU A 173 2.11 7.89 -13.12
N LYS A 174 1.89 8.58 -14.25
CA LYS A 174 2.80 8.55 -15.41
C LYS A 174 4.24 8.90 -15.02
N SER A 175 4.44 9.98 -14.25
CA SER A 175 5.78 10.38 -13.76
C SER A 175 6.46 9.31 -12.90
N LYS A 176 5.68 8.52 -12.14
CA LYS A 176 6.19 7.41 -11.34
C LYS A 176 6.61 6.24 -12.20
N PHE A 177 5.82 5.91 -13.23
CA PHE A 177 6.21 4.87 -14.19
C PHE A 177 7.45 5.26 -14.99
N LEU A 178 7.58 6.52 -15.39
CA LEU A 178 8.81 7.01 -16.03
C LEU A 178 10.03 6.86 -15.11
N LEU A 179 9.88 7.21 -13.83
CA LEU A 179 10.95 7.02 -12.84
C LEU A 179 11.27 5.54 -12.64
N ILE A 180 10.26 4.68 -12.49
CA ILE A 180 10.44 3.22 -12.35
C ILE A 180 11.21 2.67 -13.55
N ASN A 181 10.81 3.03 -14.78
CA ASN A 181 11.47 2.56 -15.99
C ASN A 181 12.92 3.06 -16.06
N LYS A 182 13.17 4.33 -15.70
CA LYS A 182 14.53 4.87 -15.64
C LYS A 182 15.44 4.14 -14.64
N LEU A 183 14.89 3.71 -13.50
CA LEU A 183 15.64 3.04 -12.46
C LEU A 183 15.80 1.52 -12.68
N SER A 184 15.01 0.95 -13.59
CA SER A 184 15.02 -0.49 -13.91
C SER A 184 15.65 -0.82 -15.26
N ALA A 185 16.00 0.22 -16.04
CA ALA A 185 16.78 0.12 -17.28
C ALA A 185 18.26 -0.05 -16.92
#